data_AF-A0A7W9ED88-F1
#
_entry.id   AF-A0A7W9ED88-F1
#
_cell.length_a   1.000
_cell.length_b   1.000
_cell.length_c   1.000
_cell.angle_alpha   90.00
_cell.angle_beta   90.00
_cell.angle_gamma   90.00
#
_symmetry.space_group_name_H-M   'P 1'
#
loop_
_entity.id
_entity.type
_entity.pdbx_description
1 polymer ?
#
loop_
_entity_poly.entity_id
_entity_poly.type
_entity_poly.pdbx_seq_one_letter_code
_entity_poly.pdbx_strand_id
1 'polypeptide(L)'
;MARLKILLCAVAAVCPAALQGASIAQWRPYAAAASERFGIPMDWIMQVMRIESGGQTMLGGRLIRSSAGAIGLMQIMPKTWAALSKRHALGDDPDEPRANIMAGAAYLREMHDRFGYPGLFAAYNAGPSRYARYLSGRVPLPRETLAYVKVMAGTATGTSARKPAADRPIVPANRSGVRDERHSSSASDPLFFVRRMAGARGRDPAKPRTGVFFSHGAALAAKD
;
A
#
# COMPACT_ATOMS: atom_id res chain seq x y z
N MET A 1 -23.72 -16.56 32.89
CA MET A 1 -23.94 -16.77 31.43
C MET A 1 -24.41 -15.47 30.81
N ALA A 2 -23.52 -14.71 30.15
CA ALA A 2 -23.89 -13.46 29.49
C ALA A 2 -24.00 -13.69 27.98
N ARG A 3 -25.22 -13.50 27.45
CA ARG A 3 -25.56 -13.71 26.04
C ARG A 3 -25.15 -12.50 25.18
N LEU A 4 -24.45 -12.83 24.11
CA LEU A 4 -24.24 -12.09 22.87
C LEU A 4 -25.45 -11.24 22.46
N LYS A 5 -25.25 -9.92 22.29
CA LYS A 5 -26.17 -9.04 21.58
C LYS A 5 -25.49 -8.53 20.31
N ILE A 6 -25.79 -9.22 19.22
CA ILE A 6 -25.64 -8.77 17.84
C ILE A 6 -26.51 -7.51 17.69
N LEU A 7 -25.92 -6.39 17.28
CA LEU A 7 -26.70 -5.23 16.82
C LEU A 7 -26.55 -5.12 15.31
N LEU A 8 -27.55 -5.68 14.64
CA LEU A 8 -27.91 -5.42 13.26
C LEU A 8 -28.57 -4.04 13.21
N CYS A 9 -27.91 -3.03 12.65
CA CYS A 9 -28.58 -1.77 12.32
C CYS A 9 -29.19 -1.86 10.93
N ALA A 10 -30.47 -2.22 10.87
CA ALA A 10 -31.33 -1.88 9.76
C ALA A 10 -31.84 -0.44 9.98
N VAL A 11 -31.39 0.50 9.17
CA VAL A 11 -31.97 1.85 9.08
C VAL A 11 -32.69 1.91 7.73
N ALA A 12 -34.00 2.10 7.80
CA ALA A 12 -34.84 2.34 6.63
C ALA A 12 -34.39 3.62 5.92
N ALA A 13 -34.30 3.52 4.59
CA ALA A 13 -33.82 4.56 3.71
C ALA A 13 -34.80 5.74 3.62
N VAL A 14 -34.29 6.94 3.93
CA VAL A 14 -34.70 8.15 3.22
C VAL A 14 -33.59 8.42 2.21
N CYS A 15 -33.92 8.29 0.94
CA CYS A 15 -32.96 8.38 -0.16
C CYS A 15 -32.94 9.80 -0.71
N PRO A 16 -31.81 10.53 -0.63
CA PRO A 16 -31.41 11.43 -1.70
C PRO A 16 -30.37 10.67 -2.53
N ALA A 17 -30.83 9.91 -3.52
CA ALA A 17 -29.98 9.15 -4.45
C ALA A 17 -28.99 10.04 -5.25
N ALA A 18 -29.06 11.36 -5.12
CA ALA A 18 -28.22 12.32 -5.83
C ALA A 18 -26.99 12.82 -5.05
N LEU A 19 -26.89 12.63 -3.73
CA LEU A 19 -25.78 13.17 -2.91
C LEU A 19 -24.65 12.17 -2.62
N GLN A 20 -24.87 10.87 -2.89
CA GLN A 20 -23.88 9.82 -2.61
C GLN A 20 -22.84 9.64 -3.75
N GLY A 21 -23.17 10.05 -4.97
CA GLY A 21 -22.24 10.01 -6.11
C GLY A 21 -21.14 11.08 -6.03
N ALA A 22 -21.39 12.19 -5.34
CA ALA A 22 -20.45 13.30 -5.19
C ALA A 22 -19.44 13.09 -4.03
N SER A 23 -19.67 12.16 -3.09
CA SER A 23 -18.91 12.11 -1.83
C SER A 23 -17.52 11.47 -1.93
N ILE A 24 -17.33 10.47 -2.80
CA ILE A 24 -16.03 9.81 -2.94
C ILE A 24 -15.22 10.37 -4.12
N ALA A 25 -15.89 10.84 -5.17
CA ALA A 25 -15.25 11.35 -6.38
C ALA A 25 -14.35 12.56 -6.12
N GLN A 26 -14.67 13.38 -5.11
CA GLN A 26 -13.84 14.51 -4.67
C GLN A 26 -12.42 14.10 -4.25
N TRP A 27 -12.22 12.85 -3.82
CA TRP A 27 -10.92 12.36 -3.37
C TRP A 27 -10.03 11.81 -4.49
N ARG A 28 -10.52 11.78 -5.74
CA ARG A 28 -9.77 11.25 -6.89
C ARG A 28 -8.41 11.92 -7.10
N PRO A 29 -8.24 13.25 -6.98
CA PRO A 29 -6.93 13.87 -7.13
C PRO A 29 -5.90 13.35 -6.10
N TYR A 30 -6.31 13.17 -4.85
CA TYR A 30 -5.45 12.62 -3.80
C TYR A 30 -5.17 11.13 -4.01
N ALA A 31 -6.17 10.35 -4.41
CA ALA A 31 -6.00 8.94 -4.75
C ALA A 31 -5.09 8.74 -5.97
N ALA A 32 -5.16 9.62 -6.97
CA ALA A 32 -4.28 9.60 -8.14
C ALA A 32 -2.83 9.89 -7.75
N ALA A 33 -2.59 10.96 -6.96
CA ALA A 33 -1.25 11.30 -6.47
C ALA A 33 -0.66 10.18 -5.58
N ALA A 34 -1.49 9.56 -4.75
CA ALA A 34 -1.07 8.42 -3.92
C ALA A 34 -0.78 7.16 -4.76
N SER A 35 -1.59 6.90 -5.79
CA SER A 35 -1.39 5.82 -6.75
C SER A 35 -0.06 5.97 -7.49
N GLU A 36 0.24 7.16 -8.00
CA GLU A 36 1.51 7.48 -8.66
C GLU A 36 2.70 7.30 -7.71
N ARG A 37 2.60 7.83 -6.49
CA ARG A 37 3.69 7.78 -5.51
C ARG A 37 4.04 6.37 -5.06
N PHE A 38 3.03 5.52 -4.85
CA PHE A 38 3.22 4.20 -4.23
C PHE A 38 3.06 3.03 -5.19
N GLY A 39 2.74 3.28 -6.46
CA GLY A 39 2.60 2.22 -7.48
C GLY A 39 1.47 1.23 -7.16
N ILE A 40 0.37 1.71 -6.58
CA ILE A 40 -0.84 0.91 -6.29
C ILE A 40 -1.99 1.40 -7.17
N PRO A 41 -2.81 0.54 -7.80
CA PRO A 41 -3.92 0.98 -8.62
C PRO A 41 -4.86 1.94 -7.89
N MET A 42 -5.16 3.09 -8.50
CA MET A 42 -6.08 4.09 -7.94
C MET A 42 -7.44 3.47 -7.58
N ASP A 43 -7.94 2.55 -8.40
CA ASP A 43 -9.21 1.87 -8.16
C ASP A 43 -9.21 1.05 -6.86
N TRP A 44 -8.07 0.48 -6.46
CA TRP A 44 -7.94 -0.21 -5.18
C TRP A 44 -8.05 0.79 -4.03
N ILE A 45 -7.37 1.93 -4.12
CA ILE A 45 -7.42 3.00 -3.11
C ILE A 45 -8.87 3.49 -2.93
N MET A 46 -9.54 3.79 -4.05
CA MET A 46 -10.92 4.27 -4.06
C MET A 46 -11.91 3.22 -3.52
N GLN A 47 -11.71 1.94 -3.84
CA GLN A 47 -12.58 0.87 -3.35
C GLN A 47 -12.36 0.59 -1.86
N VAL A 48 -11.12 0.61 -1.37
CA VAL A 48 -10.84 0.54 0.07
C VAL A 48 -11.54 1.69 0.78
N MET A 49 -11.31 2.94 0.35
CA MET A 49 -11.96 4.11 0.96
C MET A 49 -13.50 4.00 1.00
N ARG A 50 -14.10 3.48 -0.08
CA ARG A 50 -15.56 3.25 -0.14
C ARG A 50 -16.04 2.30 0.95
N ILE A 51 -15.32 1.20 1.18
CA ILE A 51 -15.68 0.21 2.20
C ILE A 51 -15.41 0.75 3.60
N GLU A 52 -14.28 1.42 3.80
CA GLU A 52 -13.79 1.82 5.12
C GLU A 52 -14.58 3.01 5.70
N SER A 53 -14.90 4.02 4.88
CA SER A 53 -15.54 5.26 5.35
C SER A 53 -16.69 5.75 4.46
N GLY A 54 -16.89 5.16 3.28
CA GLY A 54 -17.80 5.72 2.27
C GLY A 54 -17.37 7.09 1.74
N GLY A 55 -16.10 7.49 1.96
CA GLY A 55 -15.59 8.81 1.63
C GLY A 55 -15.95 9.91 2.64
N GLN A 56 -16.46 9.54 3.83
CA GLN A 56 -16.83 10.48 4.89
C GLN A 56 -15.63 10.77 5.80
N THR A 57 -15.38 12.04 6.07
CA THR A 57 -14.41 12.47 7.11
C THR A 57 -15.08 12.67 8.47
N MET A 58 -16.40 12.84 8.49
CA MET A 58 -17.20 13.16 9.67
C MET A 58 -18.42 12.26 9.79
N LEU A 59 -18.77 11.84 11.01
CA LEU A 59 -20.00 11.13 11.36
C LEU A 59 -20.61 11.79 12.61
N GLY A 60 -21.83 12.30 12.50
CA GLY A 60 -22.51 12.96 13.63
C GLY A 60 -21.77 14.19 14.18
N GLY A 61 -21.11 14.96 13.31
CA GLY A 61 -20.33 16.14 13.72
C GLY A 61 -18.97 15.83 14.35
N ARG A 62 -18.53 14.57 14.32
CA ARG A 62 -17.22 14.14 14.83
C ARG A 62 -16.39 13.51 13.73
N LEU A 63 -15.08 13.59 13.84
CA LEU A 63 -14.15 12.91 12.94
C LEU A 63 -14.41 11.40 12.95
N ILE A 64 -14.39 10.78 11.77
CA ILE A 64 -14.71 9.36 11.64
C ILE A 64 -13.65 8.51 12.34
N ARG A 65 -14.11 7.63 13.24
CA ARG A 65 -13.28 6.67 13.96
C ARG A 65 -14.04 5.35 14.09
N SER A 66 -13.34 4.22 13.97
CA SER A 66 -13.92 2.93 14.37
C SER A 66 -13.90 2.78 15.89
N SER A 67 -14.64 1.80 16.42
CA SER A 67 -14.58 1.44 17.84
C SER A 67 -13.19 0.98 18.29
N ALA A 68 -12.38 0.46 17.37
CA ALA A 68 -10.98 0.09 17.62
C ALA A 68 -10.00 1.28 17.47
N GLY A 69 -10.50 2.46 17.09
CA GLY A 69 -9.70 3.68 16.94
C GLY A 69 -9.06 3.88 15.56
N ALA A 70 -9.51 3.17 14.53
CA ALA A 70 -9.05 3.39 13.15
C ALA A 70 -9.45 4.80 12.66
N ILE A 71 -8.58 5.45 11.89
CA ILE A 71 -8.64 6.89 11.60
C ILE A 71 -9.00 7.18 10.15
N GLY A 72 -10.00 8.03 9.94
CA GLY A 72 -10.20 8.77 8.70
C GLY A 72 -10.68 7.94 7.51
N LEU A 73 -10.46 8.48 6.32
CA LEU A 73 -10.98 7.97 5.05
C LEU A 73 -10.60 6.52 4.75
N MET A 74 -9.37 6.13 5.10
CA MET A 74 -8.80 4.80 4.84
C MET A 74 -8.70 3.93 6.09
N GLN A 75 -9.29 4.37 7.21
CA GLN A 75 -9.34 3.66 8.50
C GLN A 75 -7.98 3.09 8.94
N ILE A 76 -6.97 3.97 8.99
CA ILE A 76 -5.62 3.60 9.40
C ILE A 76 -5.53 3.51 10.92
N MET A 77 -4.99 2.40 11.44
CA MET A 77 -4.77 2.25 12.87
C MET A 77 -3.73 3.25 13.39
N PRO A 78 -3.86 3.82 14.60
CA PRO A 78 -2.96 4.89 15.09
C PRO A 78 -1.47 4.50 15.09
N LYS A 79 -1.16 3.25 15.46
CA LYS A 79 0.22 2.73 15.42
C LYS A 79 0.77 2.66 13.99
N THR A 80 -0.08 2.29 13.03
CA THR A 80 0.28 2.23 11.60
C THR A 80 0.48 3.64 11.06
N TRP A 81 -0.41 4.58 11.40
CA TRP A 81 -0.24 6.01 11.06
C TRP A 81 1.10 6.54 11.54
N ALA A 82 1.44 6.38 12.82
CA ALA A 82 2.69 6.90 13.39
C ALA A 82 3.94 6.37 12.67
N ALA A 83 3.91 5.11 12.22
CA ALA A 83 5.01 4.52 11.47
C ALA A 83 5.11 5.07 10.03
N LEU A 84 3.96 5.22 9.35
CA LEU A 84 3.90 5.67 7.95
C LEU A 84 4.11 7.17 7.82
N SER A 85 3.56 7.98 8.72
CA SER A 85 3.71 9.44 8.71
C SER A 85 5.17 9.84 8.82
N LYS A 86 5.91 9.22 9.74
CA LYS A 86 7.35 9.40 9.89
C LYS A 86 8.13 8.94 8.65
N ARG A 87 7.81 7.75 8.12
CA ARG A 87 8.56 7.17 6.99
C ARG A 87 8.36 7.92 5.67
N HIS A 88 7.16 8.45 5.46
CA HIS A 88 6.77 9.06 4.19
C HIS A 88 6.56 10.58 4.28
N ALA A 89 6.94 11.20 5.40
CA ALA A 89 6.79 12.63 5.66
C ALA A 89 5.36 13.12 5.36
N LEU A 90 4.37 12.54 6.03
CA LEU A 90 2.95 12.82 5.77
C LEU A 90 2.39 13.97 6.63
N GLY A 91 3.21 14.54 7.52
CA GLY A 91 2.77 15.51 8.53
C GLY A 91 2.23 14.84 9.79
N ASP A 92 1.70 15.65 10.70
CA ASP A 92 1.30 15.21 12.04
C ASP A 92 -0.21 14.98 12.19
N ASP A 93 -1.02 15.48 11.26
CA ASP A 93 -2.47 15.39 11.29
C ASP A 93 -2.99 14.15 10.53
N PRO A 94 -3.48 13.10 11.23
CA PRO A 94 -4.05 11.91 10.59
C PRO A 94 -5.44 12.14 9.98
N ASP A 95 -6.10 13.25 10.32
CA ASP A 95 -7.43 13.62 9.83
C ASP A 95 -7.38 14.41 8.54
N GLU A 96 -6.21 14.94 8.17
CA GLU A 96 -6.01 15.60 6.89
C GLU A 96 -6.25 14.59 5.74
N PRO A 97 -7.25 14.82 4.87
CA PRO A 97 -7.68 13.84 3.87
C PRO A 97 -6.56 13.33 2.96
N ARG A 98 -5.70 14.23 2.46
CA ARG A 98 -4.62 13.85 1.54
C ARG A 98 -3.59 12.98 2.27
N ALA A 99 -3.21 13.31 3.49
CA ALA A 99 -2.26 12.56 4.29
C ALA A 99 -2.82 11.17 4.68
N ASN A 100 -4.09 11.09 5.06
CA ASN A 100 -4.76 9.82 5.35
C ASN A 100 -4.79 8.88 4.13
N ILE A 101 -5.12 9.43 2.95
CA ILE A 101 -5.12 8.69 1.68
C ILE A 101 -3.71 8.23 1.30
N MET A 102 -2.71 9.11 1.46
CA MET A 102 -1.31 8.77 1.23
C MET A 102 -0.84 7.64 2.16
N ALA A 103 -1.22 7.69 3.44
CA ALA A 103 -0.91 6.63 4.41
C ALA A 103 -1.57 5.31 4.01
N GLY A 104 -2.85 5.31 3.64
CA GLY A 104 -3.53 4.08 3.23
C GLY A 104 -2.96 3.48 1.94
N ALA A 105 -2.59 4.29 0.96
CA ALA A 105 -1.90 3.81 -0.24
C ALA A 105 -0.50 3.24 0.06
N ALA A 106 0.28 3.89 0.93
CA ALA A 106 1.55 3.37 1.41
C ALA A 106 1.38 2.01 2.12
N TYR A 107 0.35 1.89 2.96
CA TYR A 107 0.08 0.65 3.66
C TYR A 107 -0.38 -0.47 2.72
N LEU A 108 -1.21 -0.16 1.72
CA LEU A 108 -1.56 -1.10 0.65
C LEU A 108 -0.33 -1.57 -0.11
N ARG A 109 0.62 -0.69 -0.39
CA ARG A 109 1.90 -1.03 -1.02
C ARG A 109 2.70 -2.01 -0.17
N GLU A 110 2.88 -1.74 1.12
CA GLU A 110 3.55 -2.66 2.04
C GLU A 110 2.87 -4.03 2.10
N MET A 111 1.54 -4.07 2.14
CA MET A 111 0.79 -5.32 2.15
C MET A 111 0.91 -6.07 0.82
N HIS A 112 0.92 -5.36 -0.32
CA HIS A 112 1.13 -5.96 -1.63
C HIS A 112 2.55 -6.53 -1.76
N ASP A 113 3.58 -5.82 -1.30
CA ASP A 113 4.96 -6.33 -1.31
C ASP A 113 5.10 -7.62 -0.49
N ARG A 114 4.40 -7.68 0.65
CA ARG A 114 4.52 -8.82 1.57
C ARG A 114 3.65 -10.02 1.23
N PHE A 115 2.46 -9.79 0.68
CA PHE A 115 1.43 -10.83 0.56
C PHE A 115 0.84 -10.97 -0.85
N GLY A 116 1.17 -10.07 -1.78
CA GLY A 116 0.65 -10.09 -3.15
C GLY A 116 -0.86 -9.90 -3.24
N TYR A 117 -1.41 -10.06 -4.44
CA TYR A 117 -2.85 -10.07 -4.68
C TYR A 117 -3.40 -11.51 -4.66
N PRO A 118 -4.58 -11.77 -4.06
CA PRO A 118 -5.44 -10.83 -3.34
C PRO A 118 -5.09 -10.70 -1.83
N GLY A 119 -4.00 -11.32 -1.37
CA GLY A 119 -3.62 -11.42 0.05
C GLY A 119 -3.43 -10.09 0.77
N LEU A 120 -3.03 -9.03 0.05
CA LEU A 120 -2.87 -7.68 0.61
C LEU A 120 -4.14 -7.19 1.30
N PHE A 121 -5.33 -7.48 0.75
CA PHE A 121 -6.59 -6.99 1.28
C PHE A 121 -6.96 -7.69 2.59
N ALA A 122 -6.66 -9.00 2.67
CA ALA A 122 -6.81 -9.75 3.90
C ALA A 122 -5.86 -9.22 4.99
N ALA A 123 -4.61 -8.94 4.62
CA ALA A 123 -3.61 -8.40 5.55
C ALA A 123 -3.92 -6.96 5.99
N TYR A 124 -4.45 -6.13 5.10
CA TYR A 124 -4.87 -4.76 5.40
C TYR A 124 -5.99 -4.77 6.45
N ASN A 125 -7.05 -5.57 6.22
CA ASN A 125 -8.23 -5.62 7.08
C ASN A 125 -8.01 -6.40 8.38
N ALA A 126 -7.41 -7.59 8.32
CA ALA A 126 -7.23 -8.46 9.50
C ALA A 126 -5.94 -8.17 10.28
N GLY A 127 -5.04 -7.38 9.71
CA GLY A 127 -3.69 -7.13 10.19
C GLY A 127 -2.66 -8.16 9.67
N PRO A 128 -1.43 -7.72 9.36
CA PRO A 128 -0.42 -8.54 8.69
C PRO A 128 0.02 -9.74 9.54
N SER A 129 0.12 -9.58 10.86
CA SER A 129 0.48 -10.67 11.77
C SER A 129 -0.57 -11.77 11.81
N ARG A 130 -1.86 -11.39 11.75
CA ARG A 130 -2.95 -12.36 11.72
C ARG A 130 -2.99 -13.09 10.39
N TYR A 131 -2.85 -12.36 9.28
CA TYR A 131 -2.81 -12.98 7.95
C TYR A 131 -1.62 -13.92 7.79
N ALA A 132 -0.44 -13.57 8.29
CA ALA A 132 0.71 -14.46 8.32
C ALA A 132 0.45 -15.75 9.13
N ARG A 133 -0.22 -15.65 10.29
CA ARG A 133 -0.61 -16.84 11.07
C ARG A 133 -1.63 -17.71 10.33
N TYR A 134 -2.56 -17.08 9.59
CA TYR A 134 -3.50 -17.79 8.73
C TYR A 134 -2.79 -18.56 7.62
N LEU A 135 -1.82 -17.96 6.92
CA LEU A 135 -1.02 -18.64 5.91
C LEU A 135 -0.24 -19.84 6.48
N SER A 136 0.14 -19.78 7.76
CA SER A 136 0.76 -20.92 8.47
C SER A 136 -0.22 -21.96 9.04
N GLY A 137 -1.52 -21.84 8.74
CA GLY A 137 -2.57 -22.75 9.24
C GLY A 137 -2.87 -22.64 10.74
N ARG A 138 -2.37 -21.61 11.42
CA ARG A 138 -2.48 -21.48 12.89
C ARG A 138 -3.78 -20.84 13.36
N VAL A 139 -4.43 -20.02 12.52
CA VAL A 139 -5.70 -19.35 12.83
C VAL A 139 -6.56 -19.21 11.59
N PRO A 140 -7.89 -19.30 11.70
CA PRO A 140 -8.77 -18.92 10.60
C PRO A 140 -8.88 -17.39 10.46
N LEU A 141 -9.23 -16.93 9.25
CA LEU A 141 -9.65 -15.55 9.03
C LEU A 141 -11.10 -15.32 9.49
N PRO A 142 -11.44 -14.09 9.96
CA PRO A 142 -12.82 -13.70 10.18
C PRO A 142 -13.66 -13.84 8.92
N ARG A 143 -14.95 -14.10 9.09
CA ARG A 143 -15.90 -14.09 7.97
C ARG A 143 -15.96 -12.71 7.32
N GLU A 144 -15.85 -11.66 8.12
CA GLU A 144 -15.82 -10.26 7.67
C GLU A 144 -14.62 -10.00 6.75
N THR A 145 -13.44 -10.50 7.10
CA THR A 145 -12.24 -10.38 6.25
C THR A 145 -12.39 -11.17 4.95
N LEU A 146 -12.96 -12.38 4.99
CA LEU A 146 -13.21 -13.15 3.77
C LEU A 146 -14.19 -12.43 2.83
N ALA A 147 -15.25 -11.84 3.38
CA ALA A 147 -16.19 -11.02 2.62
C ALA A 147 -15.50 -9.78 2.04
N TYR A 148 -14.66 -9.10 2.82
CA TYR A 148 -13.86 -7.96 2.37
C TYR A 148 -13.00 -8.31 1.16
N VAL A 149 -12.24 -9.41 1.24
CA VAL A 149 -11.38 -9.88 0.14
C VAL A 149 -12.20 -10.20 -1.09
N LYS A 150 -13.37 -10.83 -0.94
CA LYS A 150 -14.25 -11.15 -2.07
C LYS A 150 -14.69 -9.89 -2.83
N VAL A 151 -15.06 -8.83 -2.11
CA VAL A 151 -15.42 -7.54 -2.72
C VAL A 151 -14.22 -6.93 -3.44
N MET A 152 -13.07 -6.85 -2.76
CA MET A 152 -11.86 -6.24 -3.32
C MET A 152 -11.30 -6.98 -4.53
N ALA A 153 -11.34 -8.32 -4.50
CA ALA A 153 -10.85 -9.14 -5.60
C ALA A 153 -11.69 -8.94 -6.86
N GLY A 154 -13.02 -8.86 -6.74
CA GLY A 154 -13.93 -8.65 -7.86
C GLY A 154 -13.80 -7.28 -8.54
N THR A 155 -13.41 -6.24 -7.79
CA THR A 155 -13.17 -4.90 -8.37
C THR A 155 -11.90 -4.88 -9.23
N ALA A 156 -10.85 -5.59 -8.84
CA ALA A 156 -9.57 -5.58 -9.55
C ALA A 156 -9.62 -6.31 -10.91
N THR A 157 -10.50 -7.30 -11.06
CA THR A 157 -10.65 -8.04 -12.32
C THR A 157 -11.42 -7.27 -13.40
N GLY A 158 -12.17 -6.23 -13.04
CA GLY A 158 -12.91 -5.37 -13.97
C GLY A 158 -12.09 -4.24 -14.59
N THR A 159 -11.01 -3.80 -13.92
CA THR A 159 -10.07 -2.82 -14.44
C THR A 159 -8.76 -3.52 -14.78
N SER A 160 -8.67 -4.10 -15.97
CA SER A 160 -7.44 -4.71 -16.49
C SER A 160 -6.26 -3.76 -16.25
N ALA A 161 -5.32 -4.23 -15.44
CA ALA A 161 -4.09 -3.51 -15.10
C ALA A 161 -3.37 -3.10 -16.38
N ARG A 162 -3.51 -1.83 -16.76
CA ARG A 162 -2.62 -1.24 -17.75
C ARG A 162 -1.24 -1.22 -17.14
N LYS A 163 -0.42 -2.20 -17.51
CA LYS A 163 1.04 -2.23 -17.31
C LYS A 163 1.58 -0.82 -17.57
N PRO A 164 2.36 -0.20 -16.66
CA PRO A 164 3.05 1.03 -16.99
C PRO A 164 3.93 0.72 -18.20
N ALA A 165 3.74 1.49 -19.27
CA ALA A 165 4.52 1.36 -20.48
C ALA A 165 5.98 1.60 -20.10
N ALA A 166 6.77 0.53 -20.12
CA ALA A 166 8.21 0.60 -20.07
C ALA A 166 8.69 1.47 -21.24
N ASP A 167 9.60 2.40 -20.94
CA ASP A 167 10.51 3.13 -21.81
C ASP A 167 10.18 3.11 -23.31
N ARG A 168 9.60 4.22 -23.79
CA ARG A 168 9.79 4.62 -25.18
C ARG A 168 10.93 5.63 -25.21
N PRO A 169 12.06 5.35 -25.89
CA PRO A 169 13.05 6.38 -26.16
C PRO A 169 12.43 7.46 -27.05
N ILE A 170 12.62 8.72 -26.66
CA ILE A 170 12.31 9.89 -27.48
C ILE A 170 13.24 9.83 -28.69
N VAL A 171 12.71 9.51 -29.87
CA VAL A 171 13.43 9.67 -31.14
C VAL A 171 13.15 11.10 -31.62
N PRO A 172 14.15 11.96 -31.82
CA PRO A 172 13.92 13.25 -32.44
C PRO A 172 13.58 13.03 -33.92
N ALA A 173 12.46 13.61 -34.36
CA ALA A 173 12.04 13.63 -35.75
C ALA A 173 13.02 14.48 -36.56
N ASN A 174 13.88 13.84 -37.36
CA ASN A 174 14.69 14.56 -38.34
C ASN A 174 13.90 14.67 -39.64
N ARG A 175 13.48 15.89 -39.98
CA ARG A 175 12.87 16.22 -41.28
C ARG A 175 13.97 16.26 -42.34
N SER A 176 13.78 15.46 -43.37
CA SER A 176 14.45 15.55 -44.65
C SER A 176 14.21 16.91 -45.31
N GLY A 177 15.28 17.50 -45.85
CA GLY A 177 15.16 18.52 -46.90
C GLY A 177 16.29 19.54 -46.93
N VAL A 178 16.98 19.57 -48.08
CA VAL A 178 17.70 20.70 -48.69
C VAL A 178 19.25 20.66 -48.61
N ARG A 179 19.79 20.06 -49.69
CA ARG A 179 20.75 20.62 -50.68
C ARG A 179 22.25 20.63 -50.35
N ASP A 180 22.94 19.74 -51.07
CA ASP A 180 24.09 19.97 -51.96
C ASP A 180 25.03 21.13 -51.61
N GLU A 181 26.27 20.83 -51.23
CA GLU A 181 27.50 21.36 -51.86
C GLU A 181 28.73 20.52 -51.47
N ARG A 182 29.56 20.27 -52.47
CA ARG A 182 30.89 19.65 -52.42
C ARG A 182 31.86 20.55 -51.62
N HIS A 183 32.89 19.95 -51.00
CA HIS A 183 34.31 20.30 -51.15
C HIS A 183 35.18 19.49 -50.16
N SER A 184 35.99 18.60 -50.73
CA SER A 184 37.41 18.32 -50.45
C SER A 184 37.99 18.28 -49.02
N SER A 185 38.65 17.14 -48.78
CA SER A 185 39.99 16.94 -48.21
C SER A 185 40.24 16.72 -46.71
N SER A 186 40.97 15.62 -46.49
CA SER A 186 42.12 15.46 -45.58
C SER A 186 41.89 14.97 -44.14
N ALA A 187 42.09 13.66 -43.99
CA ALA A 187 42.95 13.00 -42.99
C ALA A 187 43.19 13.65 -41.63
N SER A 188 42.81 12.94 -40.55
CA SER A 188 43.72 12.50 -39.47
C SER A 188 42.93 11.85 -38.30
N ASP A 189 43.09 10.54 -38.11
CA ASP A 189 43.21 9.89 -36.78
C ASP A 189 44.46 10.45 -36.07
N PRO A 190 44.77 10.18 -34.76
CA PRO A 190 44.18 9.22 -33.80
C PRO A 190 43.90 9.87 -32.40
N LEU A 191 43.45 9.18 -31.33
CA LEU A 191 44.34 8.51 -30.36
C LEU A 191 43.60 8.03 -29.08
N PHE A 192 44.02 6.85 -28.60
CA PHE A 192 43.87 6.21 -27.28
C PHE A 192 42.54 5.47 -26.95
N PHE A 193 42.44 4.14 -27.15
CA PHE A 193 42.97 2.99 -26.36
C PHE A 193 42.34 2.87 -24.96
N VAL A 194 41.29 2.04 -24.78
CA VAL A 194 41.30 0.64 -24.26
C VAL A 194 41.92 0.51 -22.86
N ARG A 195 41.15 0.03 -21.86
CA ARG A 195 41.20 -1.37 -21.39
C ARG A 195 40.29 -1.66 -20.19
N ARG A 196 39.46 -2.67 -20.39
CA ARG A 196 38.76 -3.51 -19.40
C ARG A 196 39.75 -4.37 -18.62
N MET A 197 39.53 -4.56 -17.32
CA MET A 197 39.95 -5.77 -16.62
C MET A 197 38.88 -6.25 -15.65
N ALA A 198 38.71 -7.57 -15.64
CA ALA A 198 37.78 -8.32 -14.83
C ALA A 198 38.54 -9.16 -13.79
N GLY A 199 37.90 -9.39 -12.64
CA GLY A 199 37.93 -10.67 -11.93
C GLY A 199 38.93 -10.87 -10.80
N ALA A 200 38.43 -11.14 -9.59
CA ALA A 200 39.00 -12.14 -8.71
C ALA A 200 37.93 -12.68 -7.73
N ARG A 201 37.87 -14.01 -7.62
CA ARG A 201 37.02 -14.81 -6.73
C ARG A 201 37.80 -15.23 -5.48
N GLY A 202 37.10 -15.36 -4.35
CA GLY A 202 37.27 -16.47 -3.41
C GLY A 202 37.83 -16.16 -2.01
N ARG A 203 37.01 -16.35 -0.96
CA ARG A 203 37.10 -17.42 0.06
C ARG A 203 36.24 -17.13 1.30
N ASP A 204 35.49 -18.16 1.71
CA ASP A 204 34.98 -18.49 3.06
C ASP A 204 35.64 -19.87 3.41
N PRO A 205 35.70 -20.48 4.63
CA PRO A 205 34.83 -20.35 5.83
C PRO A 205 35.50 -20.49 7.23
N ALA A 206 34.73 -20.26 8.34
CA ALA A 206 34.60 -21.16 9.54
C ALA A 206 34.19 -20.48 10.89
N LYS A 207 33.02 -20.93 11.41
CA LYS A 207 32.40 -21.09 12.76
C LYS A 207 33.31 -21.23 14.03
N PRO A 208 32.79 -21.49 15.27
CA PRO A 208 31.66 -20.94 16.07
C PRO A 208 32.06 -20.66 17.56
N ARG A 209 31.21 -20.02 18.39
CA ARG A 209 31.26 -20.22 19.87
C ARG A 209 29.86 -20.22 20.51
N THR A 210 29.69 -21.17 21.42
CA THR A 210 28.56 -21.53 22.28
C THR A 210 28.83 -21.14 23.75
N GLY A 211 27.75 -20.99 24.55
CA GLY A 211 27.71 -20.97 26.03
C GLY A 211 26.50 -20.15 26.51
N VAL A 212 25.34 -20.67 26.96
CA VAL A 212 24.93 -21.57 28.08
C VAL A 212 24.66 -20.84 29.42
N PHE A 213 23.35 -20.74 29.73
CA PHE A 213 22.58 -20.90 31.00
C PHE A 213 22.87 -20.16 32.32
N PHE A 214 21.78 -19.63 32.93
CA PHE A 214 21.22 -19.85 34.30
C PHE A 214 19.79 -19.23 34.29
N SER A 215 18.65 -19.91 34.49
CA SER A 215 18.01 -20.58 35.65
C SER A 215 17.72 -19.71 36.88
N HIS A 216 16.43 -19.49 37.18
CA HIS A 216 15.66 -19.37 38.45
C HIS A 216 14.26 -18.81 38.06
N GLY A 217 13.06 -19.31 38.44
CA GLY A 217 12.64 -20.25 39.47
C GLY A 217 11.66 -19.57 40.45
N ALA A 218 10.35 -19.83 40.30
CA ALA A 218 9.25 -19.66 41.30
C ALA A 218 8.85 -18.20 41.69
N ALA A 219 7.67 -17.83 42.17
CA ALA A 219 6.46 -18.50 42.65
C ALA A 219 5.24 -17.54 42.64
N LEU A 220 4.05 -18.12 42.85
CA LEU A 220 2.75 -17.53 43.20
C LEU A 220 2.78 -16.36 44.20
N ALA A 221 1.81 -15.44 44.11
CA ALA A 221 0.80 -15.17 45.16
C ALA A 221 -0.18 -14.03 44.78
N ALA A 222 -1.41 -14.17 45.28
CA ALA A 222 -2.57 -13.29 45.12
C ALA A 222 -2.59 -12.11 46.13
N LYS A 223 -3.68 -11.32 46.04
CA LYS A 223 -4.12 -10.13 46.84
C LYS A 223 -3.82 -8.81 46.14
N ASP A 224 -4.75 -7.89 45.89
CA ASP A 224 -6.18 -7.72 46.21
C ASP A 224 -6.86 -6.96 45.05
#